data_AF-A0AAN9CJC0-F1
#
_entry.id   AF-A0AAN9CJC0-F1
#
_cell.length_a   1.000
_cell.length_b   1.000
_cell.length_c   1.000
_cell.angle_alpha   90.00
_cell.angle_beta   90.00
_cell.angle_gamma   90.00
#
_symmetry.space_group_name_H-M   'P 1'
#
loop_
_entity.id
_entity.type
_entity.pdbx_description
1 polymer ?
#
loop_
_entity_poly.entity_id
_entity_poly.type
_entity_poly.pdbx_seq_one_letter_code
_entity_poly.pdbx_strand_id
1 'polypeptide(L)'
;MLQKDQKMAVIKKKTKITMQSAGVSLLLLGFQVLMGVKFACPCRFWWNQGVALLIVTVPAFFAGLMMHLFLRFQKQNNSELSEGQDNTGISKSGKKLHCMIRFIPSLLWVCVFLIDGDYLACGLTSWNGQYSCDTDVHPNCVSWCKPESNQGTDETGKYIYTQFTINISKSLGYGLALLSCSILCIILYMSKGNNRSGTSVSRQQRPEEVVETETIALQVPQSV
;
A
#
# COMPACT_ATOMS: atom_id res chain seq x y z
N MET A 1 10.37 20.61 37.49
CA MET A 1 11.01 20.23 36.21
C MET A 1 10.19 19.19 35.44
N LEU A 2 9.80 18.05 36.04
CA LEU A 2 9.01 16.98 35.39
C LEU A 2 7.80 17.44 34.54
N GLN A 3 7.02 18.42 35.01
CA GLN A 3 5.80 18.87 34.32
C GLN A 3 6.09 19.63 33.01
N LYS A 4 7.27 20.25 32.87
CA LYS A 4 7.73 20.92 31.64
C LYS A 4 8.19 19.89 30.59
N ASP A 5 8.86 18.83 31.04
CA ASP A 5 9.37 17.78 30.16
C ASP A 5 8.24 16.94 29.57
N GLN A 6 7.20 16.65 30.36
CA GLN A 6 5.98 15.98 29.86
C GLN A 6 5.24 16.83 28.81
N LYS A 7 5.10 18.14 29.04
CA LYS A 7 4.48 19.05 28.07
C LYS A 7 5.29 19.16 26.78
N MET A 8 6.63 19.24 26.87
CA MET A 8 7.50 19.25 25.69
C MET A 8 7.45 17.94 24.90
N ALA A 9 7.36 16.78 25.57
CA ALA A 9 7.20 15.49 24.92
C ALA A 9 5.85 15.38 24.18
N VAL A 10 4.76 15.85 24.80
CA VAL A 10 3.42 15.89 24.17
C VAL A 10 3.41 16.83 22.96
N ILE A 11 4.02 18.01 23.05
CA ILE A 11 4.10 18.97 21.94
C ILE A 11 4.93 18.39 20.79
N LYS A 12 6.13 17.85 21.05
CA LYS A 12 6.95 17.18 20.02
C LYS A 12 6.20 16.03 19.32
N LYS A 13 5.44 15.23 20.07
CA LYS A 13 4.65 14.12 19.52
C LYS A 13 3.49 14.63 18.67
N LYS A 14 2.83 15.71 19.09
CA LYS A 14 1.73 16.35 18.34
C LYS A 14 2.24 17.00 17.04
N THR A 15 3.36 17.72 17.08
CA THR A 15 3.98 18.34 15.91
C THR A 15 4.48 17.31 14.88
N LYS A 16 5.04 16.18 15.33
CA LYS A 16 5.48 15.08 14.44
C LYS A 16 4.31 14.42 13.71
N ILE A 17 3.17 14.25 14.38
CA ILE A 17 1.95 13.69 13.78
C ILE A 17 1.34 14.68 12.76
N THR A 18 1.26 15.98 13.09
CA THR A 18 0.71 17.02 12.20
C THR A 18 1.55 17.24 10.94
N MET A 19 2.88 17.14 11.05
CA MET A 19 3.79 17.30 9.91
C MET A 19 3.74 16.09 8.96
N GLN A 20 3.52 14.88 9.50
CA GLN A 20 3.33 13.67 8.69
C GLN A 20 1.97 13.65 7.97
N SER A 21 0.90 14.17 8.58
CA SER A 21 -0.41 14.27 7.92
C SER A 21 -0.43 15.31 6.80
N ALA A 22 0.23 16.46 6.97
CA ALA A 22 0.27 17.50 5.94
C ALA A 22 0.97 17.04 4.64
N GLY A 23 2.08 16.30 4.77
CA GLY A 23 2.78 15.73 3.62
C GLY A 23 1.94 14.71 2.84
N VAL A 24 1.17 13.87 3.54
CA VAL A 24 0.25 12.91 2.91
C VAL A 24 -0.88 13.63 2.17
N SER A 25 -1.46 14.68 2.75
CA SER A 25 -2.50 15.48 2.09
C SER A 25 -1.99 16.15 0.82
N LEU A 26 -0.77 16.71 0.83
CA LEU A 26 -0.16 17.32 -0.36
C LEU A 26 0.10 16.28 -1.46
N LEU A 27 0.58 15.08 -1.09
CA LEU A 27 0.78 13.98 -2.03
C LEU A 27 -0.53 13.52 -2.68
N LEU A 28 -1.62 13.44 -1.90
CA LEU A 28 -2.94 13.08 -2.42
C LEU A 28 -3.49 14.16 -3.37
N LEU A 29 -3.27 15.43 -3.05
CA LEU A 29 -3.65 16.53 -3.94
C LEU A 29 -2.85 16.49 -5.25
N GLY A 30 -1.53 16.30 -5.17
CA GLY A 30 -0.69 16.16 -6.36
C GLY A 30 -1.08 14.96 -7.22
N PHE A 31 -1.43 13.84 -6.58
CA PHE A 31 -1.94 12.65 -7.27
C PHE A 31 -3.27 12.93 -7.98
N GLN A 32 -4.21 13.61 -7.32
CA GLN A 32 -5.48 14.00 -7.93
C GLN A 32 -5.27 14.89 -9.16
N VAL A 33 -4.33 15.85 -9.10
CA VAL A 33 -4.00 16.72 -10.24
C VAL A 33 -3.36 15.91 -11.37
N LEU A 34 -2.45 14.99 -11.06
CA LEU A 34 -1.81 14.12 -12.05
C LEU A 34 -2.83 13.25 -12.79
N MET A 35 -3.78 12.66 -12.05
CA MET A 35 -4.89 11.89 -12.62
C MET A 35 -5.89 12.77 -13.39
N GLY A 36 -5.93 14.08 -13.12
CA GLY A 36 -6.76 15.05 -13.83
C GLY A 36 -6.19 15.52 -15.18
N VAL A 37 -4.98 15.08 -15.55
CA VAL A 37 -4.42 15.39 -16.86
C VAL A 37 -5.18 14.61 -17.94
N LYS A 38 -5.76 15.33 -18.91
CA LYS A 38 -6.50 14.72 -20.00
C LYS A 38 -5.57 13.89 -20.89
N PHE A 39 -5.71 12.57 -20.79
CA PHE A 39 -5.05 11.64 -21.69
C PHE A 39 -5.64 11.73 -23.10
N ALA A 40 -4.79 11.64 -24.12
CA ALA A 40 -5.20 11.51 -25.51
C ALA A 40 -4.42 10.36 -26.17
N CYS A 41 -5.14 9.39 -26.71
CA CYS A 41 -4.52 8.25 -27.38
C CYS A 41 -3.97 8.71 -28.76
N PRO A 42 -2.74 8.32 -29.15
CA PRO A 42 -2.17 8.70 -30.45
C PRO A 42 -2.86 8.02 -31.64
N CYS A 43 -3.69 7.00 -31.39
CA CYS A 43 -4.45 6.24 -32.38
C CYS A 43 -3.59 5.75 -33.55
N ARG A 44 -2.42 5.18 -33.20
CA ARG A 44 -1.53 4.48 -34.13
C ARG A 44 -1.11 3.15 -33.51
N PHE A 45 -1.23 2.07 -34.26
CA PHE A 45 -1.00 0.68 -33.77
C PHE A 45 0.21 0.56 -32.82
N TRP A 46 1.40 0.93 -33.27
CA TRP A 46 2.64 0.81 -32.48
C TRP A 46 2.71 1.76 -31.27
N TRP A 47 2.17 2.96 -31.41
CA TRP A 47 2.21 3.98 -30.35
C TRP A 47 1.17 3.74 -29.27
N ASN A 48 0.01 3.20 -29.63
CA ASN A 48 -1.07 2.85 -28.73
C ASN A 48 -0.57 1.90 -27.63
N GLN A 49 0.00 0.77 -28.06
CA GLN A 49 0.53 -0.23 -27.14
C GLN A 49 1.73 0.29 -26.36
N GLY A 50 2.65 1.00 -27.02
CA GLY A 50 3.83 1.56 -26.37
C GLY A 50 3.50 2.57 -25.26
N VAL A 51 2.61 3.53 -25.54
CA VAL A 51 2.19 4.56 -24.57
C VAL A 51 1.44 3.91 -23.40
N ALA A 52 0.49 3.01 -23.67
CA ALA A 52 -0.24 2.31 -22.61
C ALA A 52 0.72 1.52 -21.70
N LEU A 53 1.70 0.82 -22.28
CA LEU A 53 2.71 0.07 -21.53
C LEU A 53 3.59 0.99 -20.68
N LEU A 54 4.02 2.13 -21.20
CA LEU A 54 4.83 3.09 -20.44
C LEU A 54 4.05 3.68 -19.27
N ILE A 55 2.78 4.04 -19.48
CA ILE A 55 1.91 4.61 -18.44
C ILE A 55 1.67 3.61 -17.29
N VAL A 56 1.54 2.32 -17.58
CA VAL A 56 1.41 1.32 -16.50
C VAL A 56 2.76 0.99 -15.85
N THR A 57 3.83 0.81 -16.62
CA THR A 57 5.10 0.28 -16.10
C THR A 57 5.95 1.32 -15.38
N VAL A 58 6.11 2.52 -15.95
CA VAL A 58 7.03 3.53 -15.40
C VAL A 58 6.60 3.98 -14.00
N PRO A 59 5.34 4.37 -13.75
CA PRO A 59 4.93 4.83 -12.43
C PRO A 59 4.81 3.66 -11.44
N ALA A 60 4.42 2.45 -11.87
CA ALA A 60 4.41 1.28 -11.01
C ALA A 60 5.81 0.92 -10.50
N PHE A 61 6.81 0.95 -11.39
CA PHE A 61 8.20 0.69 -11.04
C PHE A 61 8.77 1.81 -10.16
N PHE A 62 8.53 3.07 -10.54
CA PHE A 62 8.95 4.23 -9.75
C PHE A 62 8.38 4.18 -8.32
N ALA A 63 7.07 3.95 -8.17
CA ALA A 63 6.43 3.87 -6.86
C ALA A 63 7.00 2.72 -6.01
N GLY A 64 7.25 1.55 -6.63
CA GLY A 64 7.83 0.39 -5.96
C GLY A 64 9.28 0.62 -5.52
N LEU A 65 10.08 1.29 -6.36
CA LEU A 65 11.46 1.69 -6.01
C LEU A 65 11.48 2.74 -4.91
N MET A 66 10.66 3.77 -5.00
CA MET A 66 10.60 4.83 -3.99
C MET A 66 10.19 4.27 -2.63
N MET A 67 9.16 3.42 -2.58
CA MET A 67 8.77 2.73 -1.35
C MET A 67 9.88 1.82 -0.83
N HIS A 68 10.60 1.13 -1.71
CA HIS A 68 11.74 0.32 -1.28
C HIS A 68 12.82 1.15 -0.59
N LEU A 69 13.27 2.22 -1.26
CA LEU A 69 14.33 3.08 -0.76
C LEU A 69 13.90 3.72 0.56
N PHE A 70 12.65 4.19 0.64
CA PHE A 70 12.08 4.75 1.85
C PHE A 70 12.11 3.77 3.03
N LEU A 71 11.65 2.53 2.82
CA LEU A 71 11.69 1.49 3.87
C LEU A 71 13.14 1.12 4.25
N ARG A 72 14.08 1.13 3.30
CA ARG A 72 15.51 0.90 3.56
C ARG A 72 16.12 2.01 4.42
N PHE A 73 15.83 3.28 4.08
CA PHE A 73 16.28 4.43 4.86
C PHE A 73 15.73 4.41 6.28
N GLN A 74 14.44 4.10 6.47
CA GLN A 74 13.87 3.99 7.82
C GLN A 74 14.55 2.90 8.65
N LYS A 75 14.89 1.76 8.04
CA LYS A 75 15.60 0.69 8.74
C LYS A 75 16.99 1.15 9.22
N GLN A 76 17.74 1.88 8.40
CA GLN A 76 19.07 2.37 8.74
C GLN A 76 19.05 3.38 9.90
N ASN A 77 18.15 4.37 9.84
CA ASN A 77 18.03 5.39 10.90
C ASN A 77 17.61 4.79 12.25
N ASN A 78 16.82 3.71 12.24
CA ASN A 78 16.41 3.03 13.46
C ASN A 78 17.52 2.13 14.03
N SER A 79 18.45 1.63 13.19
CA SER A 79 19.58 0.80 13.66
C SER A 79 20.72 1.62 14.27
N GLU A 80 20.93 2.88 13.88
CA GLU A 80 21.93 3.76 14.51
C GLU A 80 21.54 4.23 15.93
N LEU A 81 20.26 4.10 16.33
CA LEU A 81 19.79 4.46 17.67
C LEU A 81 19.62 3.24 18.60
N SER A 82 19.92 2.04 18.12
CA SER A 82 19.88 0.79 18.91
C SER A 82 21.23 0.07 18.84
N GLU A 83 22.31 0.75 19.24
CA GLU A 83 23.47 0.06 19.81
C GLU A 83 23.09 -0.40 21.22
N GLY A 84 22.54 -1.59 21.31
CA GLY A 84 22.17 -2.22 22.57
C GLY A 84 20.90 -3.04 22.42
N GLN A 85 21.09 -4.35 22.38
CA GLN A 85 20.11 -5.41 22.61
C GLN A 85 19.65 -6.20 21.37
N ASP A 86 20.42 -7.27 21.16
CA ASP A 86 20.02 -8.64 20.86
C ASP A 86 19.12 -8.93 19.65
N ASN A 87 19.72 -9.67 18.70
CA ASN A 87 19.25 -10.94 18.11
C ASN A 87 17.76 -11.29 18.28
N THR A 88 16.86 -10.38 17.97
CA THR A 88 15.43 -10.66 17.96
C THR A 88 15.12 -11.21 16.59
N GLY A 89 15.10 -12.54 16.54
CA GLY A 89 14.65 -13.31 15.39
C GLY A 89 13.32 -12.77 14.90
N ILE A 90 13.36 -11.93 13.87
CA ILE A 90 12.18 -11.57 13.09
C ILE A 90 11.66 -12.91 12.56
N SER A 91 10.62 -13.42 13.22
CA SER A 91 9.89 -14.62 12.83
C SER A 91 9.71 -14.61 11.31
N LYS A 92 9.87 -15.76 10.64
CA LYS A 92 9.71 -15.90 9.17
C LYS A 92 8.45 -15.17 8.65
N SER A 93 7.40 -15.10 9.47
CA SER A 93 6.15 -14.36 9.20
C SER A 93 6.33 -12.84 9.06
N GLY A 94 7.15 -12.20 9.90
CA GLY A 94 7.42 -10.75 9.85
C GLY A 94 8.19 -10.30 8.61
N LYS A 95 9.15 -11.12 8.15
CA LYS A 95 9.89 -10.85 6.90
C LYS A 95 8.98 -10.91 5.67
N LYS A 96 8.04 -11.87 5.64
CA LYS A 96 7.06 -12.02 4.55
C LYS A 96 6.12 -10.82 4.47
N LEU A 97 5.60 -10.36 5.61
CA LEU A 97 4.71 -9.21 5.67
C LEU A 97 5.39 -7.92 5.16
N HIS A 98 6.64 -7.70 5.54
CA HIS A 98 7.42 -6.53 5.12
C HIS A 98 7.68 -6.52 3.60
N CYS A 99 7.84 -7.70 2.99
CA CYS A 99 7.93 -7.82 1.52
C CYS A 99 6.61 -7.47 0.83
N MET A 100 5.45 -7.88 1.37
CA MET A 100 4.15 -7.58 0.76
C MET A 100 3.84 -6.08 0.76
N ILE A 101 4.17 -5.38 1.85
CA ILE A 101 3.90 -3.94 1.98
C ILE A 101 4.63 -3.11 0.92
N ARG A 102 5.83 -3.55 0.52
CA ARG A 102 6.64 -2.86 -0.49
C ARG A 102 5.97 -2.79 -1.87
N PHE A 103 5.13 -3.77 -2.20
CA PHE A 103 4.45 -3.83 -3.50
C PHE A 103 3.12 -3.07 -3.52
N ILE A 104 2.61 -2.63 -2.36
CA ILE A 104 1.33 -1.92 -2.27
C ILE A 104 1.27 -0.72 -3.24
N PRO A 105 2.27 0.18 -3.31
CA PRO A 105 2.17 1.35 -4.20
C PRO A 105 2.13 0.96 -5.68
N SER A 106 2.91 -0.04 -6.10
CA SER A 106 2.87 -0.55 -7.46
C SER A 106 1.52 -1.19 -7.80
N LEU A 107 0.95 -1.96 -6.86
CA LEU A 107 -0.37 -2.57 -7.05
C LEU A 107 -1.48 -1.52 -7.12
N LEU A 108 -1.43 -0.49 -6.26
CA LEU A 108 -2.39 0.61 -6.28
C LEU A 108 -2.35 1.36 -7.61
N TRP A 109 -1.16 1.59 -8.17
CA TRP A 109 -1.04 2.20 -9.50
C TRP A 109 -1.72 1.37 -10.59
N VAL A 110 -1.53 0.04 -10.57
CA VAL A 110 -2.19 -0.87 -11.53
C VAL A 110 -3.71 -0.82 -11.37
N CYS A 111 -4.23 -0.78 -10.14
CA CYS A 111 -5.67 -0.62 -9.91
C CYS A 111 -6.19 0.69 -10.51
N VAL A 112 -5.50 1.80 -10.28
CA VAL A 112 -5.89 3.11 -10.81
C VAL A 112 -5.87 3.13 -12.34
N PHE A 113 -4.81 2.61 -12.96
CA PHE A 113 -4.71 2.45 -14.41
C PHE A 113 -5.90 1.67 -15.00
N LEU A 114 -6.31 0.59 -14.34
CA LEU A 114 -7.43 -0.24 -14.77
C LEU A 114 -8.79 0.44 -14.55
N ILE A 115 -8.95 1.19 -13.47
CA ILE A 115 -10.19 1.92 -13.15
C ILE A 115 -10.44 3.06 -14.14
N ASP A 116 -9.41 3.75 -14.63
CA ASP A 116 -9.60 4.73 -15.71
C ASP A 116 -10.10 4.02 -16.98
N GLY A 117 -9.43 2.93 -17.37
CA GLY A 117 -9.82 2.08 -18.50
C GLY A 117 -9.46 2.63 -19.87
N ASP A 118 -9.34 3.94 -20.02
CA ASP A 118 -8.96 4.60 -21.29
C ASP A 118 -7.57 4.18 -21.77
N TYR A 119 -6.62 4.00 -20.86
CA TYR A 119 -5.27 3.54 -21.20
C TYR A 119 -5.27 2.09 -21.71
N LEU A 120 -6.06 1.22 -21.11
CA LEU A 120 -6.18 -0.18 -21.55
C LEU A 120 -6.89 -0.26 -22.90
N ALA A 121 -7.96 0.52 -23.07
CA ALA A 121 -8.68 0.63 -24.33
C ALA A 121 -7.77 1.15 -25.46
N CYS A 122 -6.96 2.19 -25.19
CA CYS A 122 -5.94 2.66 -26.11
C CYS A 122 -4.93 1.56 -26.43
N GLY A 123 -4.36 0.88 -25.43
CA GLY A 123 -3.35 -0.16 -25.65
C GLY A 123 -3.84 -1.37 -26.45
N LEU A 124 -5.13 -1.69 -26.39
CA LEU A 124 -5.77 -2.77 -27.16
C LEU A 124 -6.29 -2.32 -28.53
N THR A 125 -6.28 -1.03 -28.80
CA THR A 125 -6.69 -0.49 -30.09
C THR A 125 -5.62 -0.77 -31.14
N SER A 126 -5.94 -1.61 -32.13
CA SER A 126 -5.01 -2.00 -33.17
C SER A 126 -5.11 -1.19 -34.47
N TRP A 127 -6.13 -0.34 -34.62
CA TRP A 127 -6.33 0.44 -35.83
C TRP A 127 -5.76 1.85 -35.71
N ASN A 128 -5.45 2.43 -36.87
CA ASN A 128 -5.13 3.84 -36.98
C ASN A 128 -6.42 4.67 -37.03
N GLY A 129 -6.39 5.86 -36.43
CA GLY A 129 -7.57 6.69 -36.33
C GLY A 129 -7.30 8.07 -35.76
N GLN A 130 -8.38 8.76 -35.42
CA GLN A 130 -8.36 10.03 -34.72
C GLN A 130 -9.00 9.88 -33.35
N TYR A 131 -8.37 10.43 -32.32
CA TYR A 131 -8.95 10.44 -30.98
C TYR A 131 -10.07 11.47 -30.93
N SER A 132 -11.31 11.01 -30.76
CA SER A 132 -12.48 11.88 -30.74
C SER A 132 -13.53 11.42 -29.71
N CYS A 133 -14.43 12.34 -29.39
CA CYS A 133 -15.56 12.12 -28.50
C CYS A 133 -16.79 12.66 -29.24
N ASP A 134 -17.54 11.76 -29.89
CA ASP A 134 -18.70 12.14 -30.70
C ASP A 134 -19.94 12.24 -29.80
N THR A 135 -20.19 13.44 -29.27
CA THR A 135 -21.39 13.76 -28.46
C THR A 135 -22.69 13.60 -29.23
N ASP A 136 -22.63 13.71 -30.57
CA ASP A 136 -23.81 13.74 -31.44
C ASP A 136 -24.42 12.36 -31.67
N VAL A 137 -23.61 11.31 -31.55
CA VAL A 137 -24.03 9.91 -31.77
C VAL A 137 -24.18 9.16 -30.44
N HIS A 138 -23.38 9.50 -29.44
CA HIS A 138 -23.36 8.83 -28.15
C HIS A 138 -23.53 9.84 -27.00
N PRO A 139 -24.68 9.85 -26.29
CA PRO A 139 -24.96 10.85 -25.25
C PRO A 139 -24.00 10.77 -24.06
N ASN A 140 -23.41 9.59 -23.83
CA ASN A 140 -22.30 9.41 -22.90
C ASN A 140 -21.00 9.50 -23.71
N CYS A 141 -20.47 10.72 -23.87
CA CYS A 141 -19.26 10.99 -24.64
C CYS A 141 -18.07 10.21 -24.06
N VAL A 142 -17.72 9.09 -24.70
CA VAL A 142 -16.53 8.29 -24.37
C VAL A 142 -15.47 8.58 -25.42
N SER A 143 -14.28 8.95 -24.95
CA SER A 143 -13.17 9.28 -25.85
C SER A 143 -12.54 7.99 -26.39
N TRP A 144 -12.44 7.88 -27.70
CA TRP A 144 -11.99 6.66 -28.38
C TRP A 144 -11.23 6.97 -29.67
N CYS A 145 -10.53 5.97 -30.21
CA CYS A 145 -9.90 6.09 -31.51
C CYS A 145 -10.89 5.76 -32.62
N LYS A 146 -11.46 6.79 -33.23
CA LYS A 146 -12.33 6.65 -34.40
C LYS A 146 -11.50 6.24 -35.61
N PRO A 147 -11.81 5.13 -36.29
CA PRO A 147 -11.07 4.72 -37.48
C PRO A 147 -11.27 5.72 -38.62
N GLU A 148 -10.32 5.74 -39.55
CA GLU A 148 -10.41 6.60 -40.73
C GLU A 148 -11.43 6.04 -41.73
N SER A 149 -12.32 6.89 -42.27
CA SER A 149 -13.48 6.49 -43.09
C SER A 149 -13.10 5.80 -44.40
N ASN A 150 -11.89 6.06 -44.90
CA ASN A 150 -11.31 5.45 -46.10
C ASN A 150 -10.98 3.95 -45.93
N GLN A 151 -11.01 3.39 -44.73
CA GLN A 151 -10.70 1.97 -44.49
C GLN A 151 -11.93 1.05 -44.55
N GLY A 152 -13.14 1.55 -44.80
CA GLY A 152 -14.35 0.73 -44.93
C GLY A 152 -14.68 -0.09 -43.67
N THR A 153 -14.22 0.36 -42.49
CA THR A 153 -14.31 -0.42 -41.26
C THR A 153 -15.63 -0.19 -40.54
N ASP A 154 -16.17 -1.24 -39.93
CA ASP A 154 -17.32 -1.19 -39.04
C ASP A 154 -17.04 -0.31 -37.81
N GLU A 155 -17.43 0.96 -37.90
CA GLU A 155 -17.25 1.96 -36.84
C GLU A 155 -18.03 1.56 -35.57
N THR A 156 -19.27 1.10 -35.74
CA THR A 156 -20.15 0.70 -34.64
C THR A 156 -19.56 -0.49 -33.87
N GLY A 157 -19.08 -1.51 -34.58
CA GLY A 157 -18.42 -2.65 -33.95
C GLY A 157 -17.17 -2.26 -33.14
N LYS A 158 -16.34 -1.37 -33.68
CA LYS A 158 -15.14 -0.85 -32.98
C LYS A 158 -15.49 0.01 -31.77
N TYR A 159 -16.56 0.79 -31.86
CA TYR A 159 -17.06 1.57 -30.73
C TYR A 159 -17.56 0.65 -29.59
N ILE A 160 -18.39 -0.36 -29.93
CA ILE A 160 -18.88 -1.35 -28.95
C ILE A 160 -17.71 -2.12 -28.32
N TYR A 161 -16.72 -2.51 -29.12
CA TYR A 161 -15.50 -3.16 -28.64
C TYR A 161 -14.72 -2.29 -27.64
N THR A 162 -14.58 -1.00 -27.93
CA THR A 162 -13.90 -0.04 -27.05
C THR A 162 -14.65 0.08 -25.72
N GLN A 163 -15.98 0.24 -25.76
CA GLN A 163 -16.83 0.30 -24.56
C GLN A 163 -16.72 -0.97 -23.72
N PHE A 164 -16.75 -2.13 -24.38
CA PHE A 164 -16.60 -3.43 -23.72
C PHE A 164 -15.24 -3.54 -23.01
N THR A 165 -14.17 -3.09 -23.67
CA THR A 165 -12.81 -3.10 -23.09
C THR A 165 -12.69 -2.17 -21.90
N ILE A 166 -13.27 -0.95 -21.96
CA ILE A 166 -13.31 -0.01 -20.83
C ILE A 166 -14.07 -0.62 -19.65
N ASN A 167 -15.23 -1.24 -19.90
CA ASN A 167 -16.04 -1.86 -18.86
C ASN A 167 -15.32 -3.06 -18.21
N ILE A 168 -14.65 -3.90 -19.00
CA ILE A 168 -13.81 -4.98 -18.48
C ILE A 168 -12.68 -4.41 -17.63
N SER A 169 -11.98 -3.39 -18.11
CA SER A 169 -10.88 -2.75 -17.37
C SER A 169 -11.34 -2.27 -16.01
N LYS A 170 -12.46 -1.53 -15.98
CA LYS A 170 -13.07 -1.01 -14.75
C LYS A 170 -13.45 -2.13 -13.79
N SER A 171 -14.10 -3.17 -14.29
CA SER A 171 -14.48 -4.34 -13.49
C SER A 171 -13.26 -5.04 -12.87
N LEU A 172 -12.21 -5.27 -13.67
CA LEU A 172 -10.94 -5.85 -13.20
C LEU A 172 -10.26 -4.94 -12.17
N GLY A 173 -10.24 -3.63 -12.40
CA GLY A 173 -9.65 -2.64 -11.51
C GLY A 173 -10.33 -2.62 -10.13
N TYR A 174 -11.66 -2.56 -10.10
CA TYR A 174 -12.43 -2.63 -8.85
C TYR A 174 -12.27 -3.99 -8.16
N GLY A 175 -12.29 -5.09 -8.91
CA GLY A 175 -12.06 -6.43 -8.37
C GLY A 175 -10.69 -6.57 -7.70
N LEU A 176 -9.63 -6.10 -8.36
CA LEU A 176 -8.27 -6.09 -7.80
C LEU A 176 -8.14 -5.17 -6.58
N ALA A 177 -8.78 -3.99 -6.62
CA ALA A 177 -8.81 -3.08 -5.48
C ALA A 177 -9.48 -3.73 -4.25
N LEU A 178 -10.65 -4.37 -4.43
CA LEU A 178 -11.36 -5.07 -3.36
C LEU A 178 -10.54 -6.25 -2.79
N LEU A 179 -9.91 -7.05 -3.66
CA LEU A 179 -9.03 -8.12 -3.23
C LEU A 179 -7.84 -7.59 -2.42
N SER A 180 -7.18 -6.54 -2.90
CA SER A 180 -6.05 -5.93 -2.20
C SER A 180 -6.45 -5.38 -0.82
N CYS A 181 -7.62 -4.73 -0.73
CA CYS A 181 -8.17 -4.21 0.52
C CYS A 181 -8.49 -5.34 1.50
N SER A 182 -9.12 -6.42 1.01
CA SER A 182 -9.46 -7.60 1.82
C SER A 182 -8.21 -8.26 2.40
N ILE A 183 -7.15 -8.42 1.59
CA ILE A 183 -5.87 -8.98 2.03
C ILE A 183 -5.25 -8.10 3.12
N LEU A 184 -5.25 -6.78 2.96
CA LEU A 184 -4.74 -5.84 3.97
C LEU A 184 -5.54 -5.93 5.28
N CYS A 185 -6.87 -5.98 5.21
CA CYS A 185 -7.72 -6.14 6.39
C CYS A 185 -7.42 -7.45 7.13
N ILE A 186 -7.27 -8.57 6.40
CA ILE A 186 -6.91 -9.86 6.99
C ILE A 186 -5.54 -9.78 7.69
N ILE A 187 -4.54 -9.19 7.03
CA ILE A 187 -3.21 -9.00 7.61
C ILE A 187 -3.27 -8.20 8.92
N LEU A 188 -4.02 -7.10 8.93
CA LEU A 188 -4.18 -6.25 10.12
C LEU A 188 -4.91 -6.98 11.25
N TYR A 189 -5.95 -7.75 10.91
CA TYR A 189 -6.69 -8.56 11.86
C TYR A 189 -5.80 -9.63 12.51
N MET A 190 -5.06 -10.39 11.70
CA MET A 190 -4.15 -11.43 12.19
C MET A 190 -3.00 -10.84 13.02
N SER A 191 -2.49 -9.66 12.65
CA SER A 191 -1.46 -8.96 13.43
C SER A 191 -1.95 -8.56 14.82
N LYS A 192 -3.21 -8.11 14.95
CA LYS A 192 -3.81 -7.75 16.24
C LYS A 192 -4.04 -8.96 17.14
N GLY A 193 -4.42 -10.10 16.57
CA GLY A 193 -4.56 -11.36 17.30
C GLY A 193 -3.25 -11.82 17.93
N ASN A 194 -2.16 -11.80 17.16
CA ASN A 194 -0.84 -12.24 17.63
C ASN A 194 -0.28 -11.36 18.77
N ASN A 195 -0.54 -10.05 18.75
CA ASN A 195 -0.11 -9.14 19.82
C ASN A 195 -0.84 -9.40 21.15
N ARG A 196 -2.08 -9.91 21.11
CA ARG A 196 -2.82 -10.29 22.32
C ARG A 196 -2.27 -11.59 22.92
N SER A 197 -1.92 -12.57 22.10
CA SER A 197 -1.37 -13.86 22.53
C SER A 197 0.01 -13.74 23.20
N GLY A 198 0.82 -12.75 22.81
CA GLY A 198 2.14 -12.51 23.39
C GLY A 198 2.13 -11.87 24.78
N THR A 199 0.98 -11.34 25.24
CA THR A 199 0.89 -10.65 26.55
C THR A 199 0.53 -11.62 27.69
N SER A 200 0.13 -12.86 27.39
CA SER A 200 -0.29 -13.84 28.42
C SER A 200 0.81 -14.78 28.93
N VAL A 201 2.04 -14.72 28.41
CA VAL A 201 3.15 -15.64 28.79
C VAL A 201 4.33 -14.89 29.44
N SER A 202 4.05 -13.97 30.36
CA SER A 202 5.11 -13.36 31.21
C SER A 202 4.69 -13.19 32.67
N ARG A 203 3.66 -13.91 33.13
CA ARG A 203 3.25 -13.91 34.54
C ARG A 203 3.54 -15.25 35.22
N GLN A 204 4.77 -15.76 35.09
CA GLN A 204 5.22 -16.86 35.94
C GLN A 204 6.72 -16.83 36.16
N GLN A 205 7.21 -15.80 36.85
CA GLN A 205 8.42 -15.95 37.67
C GLN A 205 8.30 -14.97 38.85
N ARG A 206 7.58 -15.42 39.89
CA ARG A 206 7.76 -14.93 41.26
C ARG A 206 8.85 -15.83 41.86
N PRO A 207 9.94 -15.29 42.42
CA PRO A 207 10.99 -16.12 43.03
C PRO A 207 10.43 -16.89 44.23
N GLU A 208 10.89 -18.13 44.37
CA GLU A 208 10.74 -18.97 45.57
C GLU A 208 11.17 -18.19 46.81
N GLU A 209 10.25 -18.10 47.78
CA GLU A 209 10.55 -17.73 49.15
C GLU A 209 11.08 -19.00 49.84
N VAL A 210 12.40 -19.10 49.95
CA VAL A 210 13.06 -20.09 50.81
C VAL A 210 12.82 -19.64 52.25
N VAL A 211 11.79 -20.21 52.89
CA VAL A 211 11.59 -20.10 54.33
C VAL A 211 12.49 -21.15 54.99
N GLU A 212 13.57 -20.65 55.57
CA GLU A 212 14.52 -21.39 56.40
C GLU A 212 13.84 -21.72 57.75
N THR A 213 13.52 -22.99 57.95
CA THR A 213 12.97 -23.51 59.21
C THR A 213 14.11 -23.72 60.20
N GLU A 214 14.41 -22.72 61.02
CA GLU A 214 15.29 -22.89 62.19
C GLU A 214 14.59 -23.73 63.27
N THR A 215 15.08 -24.95 63.44
CA THR A 215 14.69 -25.87 64.52
C THR A 215 15.60 -25.62 65.71
N ILE A 216 15.14 -24.85 66.70
CA ILE A 216 15.87 -24.69 67.97
C ILE A 216 15.54 -25.89 68.87
N ALA A 217 16.52 -26.79 68.98
CA ALA A 217 16.57 -27.83 70.00
C ALA A 217 16.87 -27.17 71.37
N LEU A 218 15.93 -27.25 72.29
CA LEU A 218 16.12 -26.82 73.68
C LEU A 218 16.65 -28.01 74.48
N GLN A 219 17.95 -27.99 74.76
CA GLN A 219 18.64 -29.00 75.55
C GLN A 219 18.60 -28.59 77.02
N VAL A 220 17.83 -29.33 77.81
CA VAL A 220 17.89 -29.32 79.28
C VAL A 220 19.11 -30.10 79.73
N PRO A 221 19.86 -29.61 80.73
CA PRO A 221 20.45 -30.51 81.72
C PRO A 221 20.11 -30.14 83.16
N GLN A 222 20.28 -31.15 84.02
CA GLN A 222 19.79 -31.34 85.38
C GLN A 222 20.58 -30.60 86.47
N SER A 223 19.93 -30.46 87.65
CA SER A 223 20.45 -30.49 89.05
C SER A 223 21.67 -29.61 89.40
N VAL A 224 21.61 -28.73 90.39
CA VAL A 224 21.52 -28.96 91.86
C VAL A 224 20.94 -27.71 92.52
#